data_AF-A0A7W6LMB7-F1
#
_entry.id   AF-A0A7W6LMB7-F1
#
_cell.length_a   1.000
_cell.length_b   1.000
_cell.length_c   1.000
_cell.angle_alpha   90.00
_cell.angle_beta   90.00
_cell.angle_gamma   90.00
#
_symmetry.space_group_name_H-M   'P 1'
#
loop_
_entity.id
_entity.type
_entity.pdbx_description
1 polymer ?
#
loop_
_entity_poly.entity_id
_entity_poly.type
_entity_poly.pdbx_seq_one_letter_code
_entity_poly.pdbx_strand_id
1 'polypeptide(L)'
;MRRVAAAAVLSFAGLVQAYAAEQMTRACEAAIKSRLLTPESFKLLDTEEYSRPISREDYAQELGKGIDSANVRKAKLAIFDARGGTAEYKRLTIRFEAMDPRNKPVKALTVCEATLIGDDQPEPDQVKLDGKDRTDWLIHGAR
;
A
#
# COMPACT_ATOMS: atom_id res chain seq x y z
N MET A 1 16.24 18.38 50.36
CA MET A 1 15.55 18.61 49.07
C MET A 1 16.50 18.17 47.95
N ARG A 2 16.29 17.00 47.34
CA ARG A 2 17.06 16.52 46.16
C ARG A 2 16.07 16.33 45.02
N ARG A 3 16.17 17.17 43.99
CA ARG A 3 15.41 17.04 42.74
C ARG A 3 16.10 15.95 41.90
N VAL A 4 15.39 14.86 41.64
CA VAL A 4 15.78 13.87 40.63
C VAL A 4 15.19 14.34 39.31
N ALA A 5 16.05 14.69 38.35
CA ALA A 5 15.65 15.00 37.00
C ALA A 5 15.33 13.70 36.27
N ALA A 6 14.08 13.51 35.85
CA ALA A 6 13.68 12.43 34.96
C ALA A 6 14.11 12.77 33.53
N ALA A 7 15.05 12.00 32.98
CA ALA A 7 15.37 12.05 31.55
C ALA A 7 14.22 11.40 30.77
N ALA A 8 13.53 12.20 29.96
CA ALA A 8 12.51 11.70 29.04
C ALA A 8 13.21 10.94 27.90
N VAL A 9 13.10 9.61 27.91
CA VAL A 9 13.47 8.76 26.78
C VAL A 9 12.37 8.91 25.72
N LEU A 10 12.60 9.79 24.74
CA LEU A 10 11.74 9.92 23.56
C LEU A 10 11.86 8.62 22.74
N SER A 11 10.79 7.83 22.74
CA SER A 11 10.69 6.59 21.98
C SER A 11 10.59 6.91 20.48
N PHE A 12 11.63 6.55 19.72
CA PHE A 12 11.73 6.72 18.26
C PHE A 12 10.72 5.88 17.44
N ALA A 13 9.99 4.95 18.07
CA ALA A 13 9.05 4.06 17.39
C ALA A 13 7.86 4.80 16.74
N GLY A 14 7.41 5.92 17.32
CA GLY A 14 6.22 6.64 16.83
C GLY A 14 6.42 7.42 15.52
N LEU A 15 7.65 7.87 15.24
CA LEU A 15 7.95 8.62 14.01
C LEU A 15 7.99 7.72 12.77
N VAL A 16 8.42 6.47 12.93
CA VAL A 16 8.56 5.52 11.82
C VAL A 16 7.18 5.06 11.32
N GLN A 17 6.22 4.85 12.23
CA GLN A 17 4.86 4.45 11.88
C GLN A 17 4.09 5.56 11.13
N ALA A 18 4.23 6.81 11.54
CA ALA A 18 3.58 7.94 10.86
C ALA A 18 4.11 8.14 9.43
N TYR A 19 5.41 7.93 9.21
CA TYR A 19 6.03 8.08 7.88
C TYR A 19 5.66 6.93 6.92
N ALA A 20 5.65 5.69 7.40
CA ALA A 20 5.27 4.54 6.58
C ALA A 20 3.79 4.56 6.17
N ALA A 21 2.92 5.15 7.00
CA ALA A 21 1.51 5.39 6.69
C ALA A 21 1.33 6.43 5.56
N GLU A 22 2.19 7.44 5.56
CA GLU A 22 2.18 8.48 4.53
C GLU A 22 2.55 7.92 3.15
N GLN A 23 3.50 6.98 3.07
CA GLN A 23 3.95 6.42 1.81
C GLN A 23 2.93 5.49 1.15
N MET A 24 2.26 4.64 1.94
CA MET A 24 1.14 3.82 1.43
C MET A 24 -0.01 4.69 0.94
N THR A 25 -0.32 5.76 1.68
CA THR A 25 -1.36 6.73 1.28
C THR A 25 -1.03 7.40 -0.05
N ARG A 26 0.23 7.85 -0.24
CA ARG A 26 0.68 8.46 -1.49
C ARG A 26 0.65 7.49 -2.67
N ALA A 27 1.11 6.25 -2.47
CA ALA A 27 1.09 5.21 -3.51
C ALA A 27 -0.34 4.86 -3.92
N CYS A 28 -1.24 4.72 -2.94
CA CYS A 28 -2.67 4.49 -3.14
C CYS A 28 -3.35 5.66 -3.86
N GLU A 29 -3.09 6.90 -3.46
CA GLU A 29 -3.60 8.10 -4.13
C GLU A 29 -3.15 8.16 -5.60
N ALA A 30 -1.85 7.95 -5.86
CA ALA A 30 -1.32 7.93 -7.22
C ALA A 30 -1.97 6.82 -8.07
N ALA A 31 -2.16 5.63 -7.48
CA ALA A 31 -2.86 4.54 -8.14
C ALA A 31 -4.32 4.92 -8.47
N ILE A 32 -5.06 5.54 -7.55
CA ILE A 32 -6.44 5.98 -7.79
C ILE A 32 -6.48 7.07 -8.86
N LYS A 33 -5.65 8.11 -8.74
CA LYS A 33 -5.58 9.24 -9.67
C LYS A 33 -5.30 8.79 -11.10
N SER A 34 -4.44 7.79 -11.29
CA SER A 34 -4.16 7.22 -12.63
C SER A 34 -5.39 6.62 -13.33
N ARG A 35 -6.48 6.40 -12.60
CA ARG A 35 -7.73 5.81 -13.09
C ARG A 35 -8.90 6.79 -13.15
N LEU A 36 -8.76 7.99 -12.59
CA LEU A 36 -9.80 9.02 -12.65
C LEU A 36 -9.75 9.76 -13.99
N LEU A 37 -10.92 10.09 -14.53
CA LEU A 37 -11.03 10.97 -15.71
C LEU A 37 -10.47 12.38 -15.42
N THR A 38 -10.65 12.84 -14.19
CA THR A 38 -10.16 14.12 -13.69
C THR A 38 -9.33 13.90 -12.43
N PRO A 39 -8.04 13.56 -12.55
CA PRO A 39 -7.16 13.26 -11.40
C PRO A 39 -7.10 14.39 -10.37
N GLU A 40 -7.14 15.64 -10.84
CA GLU A 40 -7.13 16.85 -10.00
C GLU A 40 -8.40 17.00 -9.13
N SER A 41 -9.47 16.28 -9.45
CA SER A 41 -10.69 16.28 -8.62
C SER A 41 -10.60 15.39 -7.39
N PHE A 42 -9.55 14.58 -7.27
CA PHE A 42 -9.36 13.70 -6.13
C PHE A 42 -9.17 14.52 -4.85
N LYS A 43 -9.99 14.21 -3.85
CA LYS A 43 -9.89 14.76 -2.50
C LYS A 43 -9.94 13.64 -1.49
N LEU A 44 -8.83 13.42 -0.79
CA LEU A 44 -8.77 12.50 0.33
C LEU A 44 -9.72 12.99 1.45
N LEU A 45 -10.55 12.08 1.97
CA LEU A 45 -11.45 12.37 3.08
C LEU A 45 -11.00 11.67 4.36
N ASP A 46 -10.62 10.40 4.28
CA ASP A 46 -10.27 9.58 5.44
C ASP A 46 -9.45 8.35 5.03
N THR A 47 -8.64 7.83 5.94
CA THR A 47 -7.79 6.65 5.75
C THR A 47 -7.77 5.76 6.99
N GLU A 48 -7.89 4.46 6.79
CA GLU A 48 -7.69 3.46 7.83
C GLU A 48 -6.64 2.44 7.36
N GLU A 49 -5.50 2.39 8.06
CA GLU A 49 -4.40 1.48 7.74
C GLU A 49 -4.41 0.25 8.65
N TYR A 50 -4.14 -0.89 8.04
CA TYR A 50 -3.87 -2.14 8.70
C TYR A 50 -2.58 -2.73 8.12
N SER A 51 -1.67 -3.15 8.99
CA SER A 51 -0.48 -3.87 8.58
C SER A 51 -0.28 -5.12 9.43
N ARG A 52 0.28 -6.16 8.81
CA ARG A 52 0.65 -7.39 9.50
C ARG A 52 1.90 -8.01 8.87
N PRO A 53 2.78 -8.63 9.67
CA PRO A 53 3.82 -9.49 9.11
C PRO A 53 3.16 -10.68 8.40
N ILE A 54 3.79 -11.14 7.32
CA ILE A 54 3.38 -12.36 6.62
C ILE A 54 4.52 -13.37 6.57
N SER A 55 4.17 -14.66 6.56
CA SER A 55 5.15 -15.72 6.46
C SER A 55 5.75 -15.79 5.05
N ARG A 56 6.90 -16.48 4.92
CA ARG A 56 7.47 -16.83 3.63
C ARG A 56 6.49 -17.59 2.73
N GLU A 57 5.69 -18.47 3.33
CA GLU A 57 4.70 -19.27 2.62
C GLU A 57 3.57 -18.39 2.09
N ASP A 58 3.02 -17.51 2.93
CA ASP A 58 2.00 -16.53 2.51
C ASP A 58 2.54 -15.61 1.41
N TYR A 59 3.79 -15.17 1.56
CA TYR A 59 4.46 -14.36 0.55
C TYR A 59 4.58 -15.11 -0.79
N ALA A 60 4.97 -16.38 -0.77
CA ALA A 60 5.04 -17.22 -1.96
C ALA A 60 3.65 -17.41 -2.61
N GLN A 61 2.60 -17.56 -1.80
CA GLN A 61 1.22 -17.65 -2.29
C GLN A 61 0.77 -16.35 -2.95
N GLU A 62 1.08 -15.18 -2.37
CA GLU A 62 0.76 -13.87 -2.96
C GLU A 62 1.47 -13.67 -4.31
N LEU A 63 2.74 -14.05 -4.43
CA LEU A 63 3.45 -14.04 -5.71
C LEU A 63 2.81 -14.97 -6.75
N GLY A 64 2.19 -16.06 -6.32
CA GLY A 64 1.49 -17.01 -7.18
C GLY A 64 0.15 -16.51 -7.73
N LYS A 65 -0.45 -15.48 -7.12
CA LYS A 65 -1.72 -14.90 -7.57
C LYS A 65 -1.55 -13.87 -8.70
N GLY A 66 -0.34 -13.32 -8.86
CA GLY A 66 -0.04 -12.34 -9.90
C GLY A 66 0.36 -12.96 -11.25
N ILE A 67 0.62 -12.09 -12.22
CA ILE A 67 1.07 -12.46 -13.57
C ILE A 67 2.58 -12.78 -13.67
N ASP A 68 3.28 -12.77 -12.54
CA ASP A 68 4.72 -13.00 -12.50
C ASP A 68 5.07 -14.38 -13.05
N SER A 69 6.04 -14.42 -13.97
CA SER A 69 6.60 -15.67 -14.46
C SER A 69 7.26 -16.47 -13.33
N ALA A 70 7.40 -17.78 -13.51
CA ALA A 70 8.05 -18.64 -12.52
C ALA A 70 9.47 -18.17 -12.14
N ASN A 71 10.23 -17.61 -13.10
CA ASN A 71 11.56 -17.06 -12.87
C ASN A 71 11.51 -15.79 -12.01
N VAL A 72 10.54 -14.90 -12.27
CA VAL A 72 10.34 -13.68 -11.47
C VAL A 72 9.95 -14.04 -10.03
N ARG A 73 9.03 -15.00 -9.85
CA ARG A 73 8.65 -15.48 -8.52
C ARG A 73 9.83 -16.07 -7.76
N LYS A 74 10.67 -16.87 -8.43
CA LYS A 74 11.90 -17.43 -7.83
C LYS A 74 12.88 -16.33 -7.41
N ALA A 75 13.06 -15.31 -8.23
CA ALA A 75 13.92 -14.17 -7.90
C ALA A 75 13.39 -13.38 -6.70
N LYS A 76 12.08 -13.10 -6.65
CA LYS A 76 11.43 -12.41 -5.52
C LYS A 76 11.55 -13.20 -4.21
N LEU A 77 11.38 -14.52 -4.25
CA LEU A 77 11.61 -15.38 -3.07
C LEU A 77 13.08 -15.39 -2.62
N ALA A 78 14.03 -15.39 -3.57
CA ALA A 78 15.44 -15.30 -3.22
C ALA A 78 15.79 -13.94 -2.58
N ILE A 79 15.17 -12.85 -3.03
CA ILE A 79 15.32 -11.53 -2.40
C ILE A 79 14.75 -11.52 -0.99
N PHE A 80 13.56 -12.10 -0.80
CA PHE A 80 12.94 -12.26 0.51
C PHE A 80 13.88 -13.02 1.48
N ASP A 81 14.42 -14.15 1.03
CA ASP A 81 15.35 -14.96 1.84
C ASP A 81 16.64 -14.18 2.15
N ALA A 82 17.20 -13.46 1.18
CA ALA A 82 18.42 -12.66 1.34
C ALA A 82 18.24 -11.45 2.28
N ARG A 83 17.03 -10.92 2.42
CA ARG A 83 16.70 -9.77 3.28
C ARG A 83 16.28 -10.16 4.70
N GLY A 84 16.55 -11.40 5.11
CA GLY A 84 16.23 -11.88 6.46
C GLY A 84 14.78 -12.36 6.62
N GLY A 85 14.05 -12.55 5.51
CA GLY A 85 12.74 -13.20 5.52
C GLY A 85 11.63 -12.38 6.17
N THR A 86 11.74 -11.06 6.12
CA THR A 86 10.69 -10.16 6.60
C THR A 86 9.84 -9.68 5.43
N ALA A 87 8.53 -9.89 5.52
CA ALA A 87 7.57 -9.24 4.65
C ALA A 87 6.37 -8.75 5.44
N GLU A 88 5.79 -7.66 4.96
CA GLU A 88 4.61 -7.05 5.55
C GLU A 88 3.50 -6.98 4.50
N TYR A 89 2.30 -7.35 4.91
CA TYR A 89 1.09 -7.06 4.18
C TYR A 89 0.51 -5.76 4.70
N LYS A 90 0.35 -4.78 3.80
CA LYS A 90 -0.29 -3.51 4.09
C LYS A 90 -1.63 -3.41 3.37
N ARG A 91 -2.64 -2.97 4.11
CA ARG A 91 -3.98 -2.66 3.61
C ARG A 91 -4.36 -1.27 4.07
N LEU A 92 -4.75 -0.43 3.12
CA LEU A 92 -5.23 0.92 3.36
C LEU A 92 -6.64 1.06 2.81
N THR A 93 -7.60 1.31 3.68
CA THR A 93 -8.96 1.67 3.28
C THR A 93 -9.02 3.18 3.14
N ILE A 94 -9.34 3.69 1.95
CA ILE A 94 -9.35 5.12 1.67
C ILE A 94 -10.75 5.57 1.26
N ARG A 95 -11.24 6.61 1.93
CA ARG A 95 -12.43 7.36 1.52
C ARG A 95 -11.98 8.61 0.80
N PHE A 96 -12.53 8.84 -0.39
CA PHE A 96 -12.19 10.00 -1.19
C PHE A 96 -13.42 10.55 -1.91
N GLU A 97 -13.31 11.78 -2.37
CA GLU A 97 -14.25 12.41 -3.29
C GLU A 97 -13.55 12.61 -4.64
N ALA A 98 -14.26 12.37 -5.73
CA ALA A 98 -13.81 12.66 -7.09
C ALA A 98 -15.00 12.97 -7.98
N MET A 99 -14.77 13.59 -9.14
CA MET A 99 -15.84 13.86 -10.09
C MET A 99 -16.21 12.60 -10.89
N ASP A 100 -17.51 12.34 -11.04
CA ASP A 100 -18.03 11.38 -12.00
C ASP A 100 -17.90 11.91 -13.45
N PRO A 101 -18.17 11.08 -14.47
CA PRO A 101 -18.13 11.50 -15.88
C PRO A 101 -19.10 12.64 -16.25
N ARG A 102 -20.03 13.00 -15.36
CA ARG A 102 -20.98 14.11 -15.53
C ARG A 102 -20.60 15.32 -14.67
N ASN A 103 -19.36 15.37 -14.18
CA ASN A 103 -18.81 16.44 -13.36
C ASN A 103 -19.57 16.65 -12.03
N LYS A 104 -20.08 15.57 -11.43
CA LYS A 104 -20.67 15.59 -10.08
C LYS A 104 -19.70 15.00 -9.07
N PRO A 105 -19.51 15.64 -7.89
CA PRO A 105 -18.68 15.06 -6.85
C PRO A 105 -19.36 13.81 -6.28
N VAL A 106 -18.61 12.71 -6.23
CA VAL A 106 -19.05 11.44 -5.68
C VAL A 106 -18.04 10.99 -4.63
N LYS A 107 -18.57 10.56 -3.49
CA LYS A 107 -17.76 9.92 -2.44
C LYS A 107 -17.62 8.44 -2.75
N ALA A 108 -16.38 7.97 -2.74
CA ALA A 108 -16.04 6.59 -3.00
C ALA A 108 -15.18 6.03 -1.86
N LEU A 109 -15.20 4.71 -1.76
CA LEU A 109 -14.40 3.92 -0.84
C LEU A 109 -13.64 2.90 -1.69
N THR A 110 -12.33 2.80 -1.51
CA THR A 110 -11.53 1.74 -2.12
C THR A 110 -10.54 1.17 -1.12
N VAL A 111 -10.10 -0.05 -1.38
CA VAL A 111 -9.09 -0.75 -0.59
C VAL A 111 -7.81 -0.86 -1.41
N CYS A 112 -6.73 -0.32 -0.88
CA CYS A 112 -5.39 -0.41 -1.43
C CYS A 112 -4.60 -1.49 -0.70
N GLU A 113 -4.01 -2.44 -1.42
CA GLU A 113 -3.28 -3.57 -0.84
C GLU A 113 -1.88 -3.67 -1.46
N ALA A 114 -0.86 -3.87 -0.62
CA ALA A 114 0.52 -4.04 -1.05
C ALA A 114 1.22 -5.07 -0.17
N THR A 115 2.23 -5.74 -0.73
CA THR A 115 3.10 -6.64 0.01
C THR A 115 4.54 -6.18 -0.16
N LEU A 116 5.18 -5.86 0.96
CA LEU A 116 6.48 -5.21 1.03
C LEU A 116 7.50 -6.19 1.62
N ILE A 117 8.74 -6.19 1.11
CA ILE A 117 9.84 -7.00 1.64
C ILE A 117 10.78 -6.09 2.42
N GLY A 118 11.06 -6.43 3.68
CA GLY A 118 11.90 -5.61 4.55
C GLY A 118 11.38 -4.18 4.64
N ASP A 119 12.21 -3.22 4.26
CA ASP A 119 11.92 -1.78 4.33
C ASP A 119 11.43 -1.19 3.00
N ASP A 120 11.01 -2.05 2.04
CA ASP A 120 10.48 -1.59 0.75
C ASP A 120 9.32 -0.62 0.94
N GLN A 121 9.26 0.38 0.06
CA GLN A 121 8.16 1.33 0.01
C GLN A 121 7.17 0.92 -1.09
N PRO A 122 5.86 1.09 -0.87
CA PRO A 122 4.87 0.75 -1.88
C PRO A 122 5.01 1.69 -3.09
N GLU A 123 5.14 1.12 -4.27
CA GLU A 123 5.07 1.86 -5.54
C GLU A 123 3.63 1.83 -6.09
N PRO A 124 3.15 2.90 -6.78
CA PRO A 124 1.77 2.98 -7.25
C PRO A 124 1.30 1.84 -8.17
N ASP A 125 2.23 1.23 -8.92
CA ASP A 125 1.96 0.10 -9.81
C ASP A 125 1.95 -1.26 -9.10
N GLN A 126 2.51 -1.32 -7.89
CA GLN A 126 2.47 -2.49 -7.01
C GLN A 126 1.22 -2.52 -6.12
N VAL A 127 0.49 -1.40 -6.01
CA VAL A 127 -0.75 -1.31 -5.22
C VAL A 127 -1.91 -1.94 -6.00
N LYS A 128 -2.52 -2.95 -5.38
CA LYS A 128 -3.81 -3.50 -5.82
C LYS A 128 -4.93 -2.59 -5.33
N LEU A 129 -5.86 -2.24 -6.21
CA LEU A 129 -7.09 -1.52 -5.85
C LEU A 129 -8.26 -2.48 -5.89
N ASP A 130 -8.95 -2.64 -4.77
CA ASP A 130 -10.09 -3.56 -4.60
C ASP A 130 -9.77 -4.98 -5.10
N GLY A 131 -8.58 -5.48 -4.73
CA GLY A 131 -8.07 -6.80 -5.11
C GLY A 131 -7.57 -6.93 -6.55
N LYS A 132 -7.62 -5.86 -7.35
CA LYS A 132 -7.19 -5.86 -8.76
C LYS A 132 -5.90 -5.09 -8.97
N ASP A 133 -4.93 -5.71 -9.61
CA ASP A 133 -3.69 -5.05 -10.02
C ASP A 133 -3.88 -4.20 -11.30
N ARG A 134 -2.86 -3.44 -11.70
CA ARG A 134 -2.94 -2.59 -12.90
C ARG A 134 -3.32 -3.39 -14.16
N THR A 135 -2.83 -4.62 -14.29
CA THR A 135 -3.05 -5.47 -15.46
C THR A 135 -4.49 -6.00 -15.49
N ASP A 136 -5.05 -6.39 -14.34
CA ASP A 136 -6.45 -6.77 -14.22
C ASP A 136 -7.38 -5.66 -14.75
N TRP A 137 -7.06 -4.42 -14.43
CA TRP A 137 -7.82 -3.26 -14.93
C TRP A 137 -7.65 -3.03 -16.42
N LEU A 138 -6.47 -3.27 -17.00
CA LEU A 138 -6.25 -3.16 -18.45
C LEU A 138 -7.03 -4.25 -19.22
N ILE A 139 -7.11 -5.46 -18.69
CA ILE A 139 -7.83 -6.58 -19.31
C ILE A 139 -9.35 -6.37 -19.21
N HIS A 140 -9.85 -5.82 -18.10
CA HIS A 140 -11.28 -5.63 -17.87
C HIS A 140 -11.83 -4.26 -18.29
N GLY A 141 -10.97 -3.27 -18.55
CA GLY A 141 -11.36 -1.94 -19.06
C GLY A 141 -11.55 -1.85 -20.58
N ALA A 142 -11.23 -2.93 -21.31
CA ALA A 142 -11.35 -3.01 -22.76
C ALA A 142 -12.73 -3.54 -23.25
N ARG A 143 -13.78 -3.45 -22.43
CA ARG A 143 -15.16 -3.85 -22.80
C ARG A 143 -16.15 -2.72 -22.59
#